data_AF-A0A931ZAD0-F1
#
_entry.id   AF-A0A931ZAD0-F1
#
_cell.length_a   1.000
_cell.length_b   1.000
_cell.length_c   1.000
_cell.angle_alpha   90.00
_cell.angle_beta   90.00
_cell.angle_gamma   90.00
#
_symmetry.space_group_name_H-M   'P 1'
#
loop_
_entity.id
_entity.type
_entity.pdbx_description
1 polymer ?
#
loop_
_entity_poly.entity_id
_entity_poly.type
_entity_poly.pdbx_seq_one_letter_code
_entity_poly.pdbx_strand_id
1 'polypeptide(L)'
;MKPSPQRSPGKVVRGQPLLPSSIVTLLAGCPVGDTNPDHCPLYEVRKLPPQEALDWVASLSTDDKAFLLQYHRCCLVYSLEEQRTNRVPGPPRRARAMKKKTPTRSGY
;
A
#
# COMPACT_ATOMS: atom_id res chain seq x y z
N MET A 1 -5.70 -3.32 68.98
CA MET A 1 -5.48 -3.82 67.61
C MET A 1 -5.98 -2.75 66.64
N LYS A 2 -5.11 -2.14 65.83
CA LYS A 2 -5.48 -1.14 64.81
C LYS A 2 -5.31 -1.78 63.43
N PRO A 3 -6.29 -1.74 62.51
CA PRO A 3 -6.08 -2.17 61.14
C PRO A 3 -5.34 -1.06 60.37
N SER A 4 -4.27 -1.44 59.67
CA SER A 4 -3.65 -0.63 58.63
C SER A 4 -4.50 -0.67 57.36
N PRO A 5 -4.85 0.48 56.78
CA PRO A 5 -5.19 0.58 55.37
C PRO A 5 -4.08 1.34 54.63
N GLN A 6 -3.81 1.21 53.35
CA GLN A 6 -4.23 0.35 52.26
C GLN A 6 -3.12 0.61 51.23
N ARG A 7 -2.59 -0.45 50.59
CA ARG A 7 -1.63 -0.30 49.49
C ARG A 7 -2.22 0.60 48.42
N SER A 8 -1.53 1.69 48.09
CA SER A 8 -1.84 2.53 46.94
C SER A 8 -1.92 1.68 45.67
N PRO A 9 -2.91 1.90 44.78
CA PRO A 9 -2.92 1.22 43.50
C PRO A 9 -1.73 1.72 42.69
N GLY A 10 -0.88 0.77 42.29
CA GLY A 10 0.23 1.04 41.38
C GLY A 10 -0.31 1.71 40.11
N LYS A 11 0.33 2.81 39.70
CA LYS A 11 0.14 3.40 38.38
C LYS A 11 0.32 2.29 37.34
N VAL A 12 -0.77 1.85 36.74
CA VAL A 12 -0.72 1.07 35.50
C VAL A 12 -0.26 2.06 34.44
N VAL A 13 1.05 2.14 34.23
CA VAL A 13 1.59 2.71 33.01
C VAL A 13 1.09 1.79 31.91
N ARG A 14 0.01 2.18 31.24
CA ARG A 14 -0.50 1.49 30.05
C ARG A 14 0.66 1.47 29.05
N GLY A 15 1.32 0.32 28.94
CA GLY A 15 2.29 0.09 27.89
C GLY A 15 1.57 0.38 26.57
N GLN A 16 2.07 1.34 25.82
CA GLN A 16 1.50 1.65 24.53
C GLN A 16 1.52 0.35 23.70
N PRO A 17 0.39 -0.10 23.13
CA PRO A 17 0.40 -1.26 22.26
C PRO A 17 1.37 -0.97 21.12
N LEU A 18 2.43 -1.77 21.00
CA LEU A 18 3.33 -1.70 19.85
C LEU A 18 2.52 -2.10 18.61
N LEU A 19 2.05 -1.10 17.88
CA LEU A 19 1.29 -1.33 16.66
C LEU A 19 2.20 -1.96 15.61
N PRO A 20 1.69 -2.91 14.80
CA PRO A 20 2.47 -3.44 13.69
C PRO A 20 2.85 -2.30 12.75
N SER A 21 4.15 -2.12 12.53
CA SER A 21 4.68 -1.03 11.68
C SER A 21 4.05 -1.03 10.29
N SER A 22 3.69 -2.22 9.78
CA SER A 22 3.01 -2.42 8.50
C SER A 22 1.65 -1.74 8.41
N ILE A 23 0.83 -1.75 9.47
CA ILE A 23 -0.47 -1.06 9.45
C ILE A 23 -0.28 0.45 9.54
N VAL A 24 0.68 0.93 10.33
CA VAL A 24 0.98 2.36 10.44
C VAL A 24 1.39 2.92 9.07
N THR A 25 2.19 2.19 8.30
CA THR A 25 2.52 2.58 6.92
C THR A 25 1.29 2.65 6.02
N LEU A 26 0.31 1.76 6.18
CA LEU A 26 -0.94 1.80 5.40
C LEU A 26 -1.85 3.00 5.76
N LEU A 27 -1.70 3.57 6.96
CA LEU A 27 -2.38 4.82 7.33
C LEU A 27 -1.77 6.04 6.61
N ALA A 28 -0.47 6.02 6.34
CA ALA A 28 0.21 7.12 5.65
C ALA A 28 -0.21 7.24 4.18
N GLY A 29 -0.60 6.13 3.54
CA GLY A 29 -1.04 6.15 2.15
C GLY A 29 -1.45 4.79 1.61
N CYS A 30 -2.05 4.80 0.42
CA CYS A 30 -2.35 3.57 -0.31
C CYS A 30 -1.06 2.99 -0.91
N PRO A 31 -0.78 1.69 -0.76
CA PRO A 31 0.45 1.08 -1.27
C PRO A 31 0.43 0.88 -2.80
N VAL A 32 -0.73 1.01 -3.45
CA VAL A 32 -0.91 0.83 -4.91
C VAL A 32 -0.70 2.14 -5.69
N GLY A 33 -0.81 3.29 -5.03
CA GLY A 33 -0.61 4.60 -5.63
C GLY A 33 -0.98 5.72 -4.67
N ASP A 34 -0.78 6.97 -5.07
CA ASP A 34 -0.99 8.14 -4.20
C ASP A 34 -2.48 8.52 -4.02
N THR A 35 -3.40 7.69 -4.50
CA THR A 35 -4.84 7.90 -4.38
C THR A 35 -5.41 7.18 -3.15
N ASN A 36 -6.37 7.83 -2.48
CA ASN A 36 -7.16 7.23 -1.40
C ASN A 36 -8.55 6.85 -1.95
N PRO A 37 -8.72 5.65 -2.56
CA PRO A 37 -9.99 5.28 -3.15
C PRO A 37 -11.08 5.14 -2.09
N ASP A 38 -12.29 5.57 -2.44
CA ASP A 38 -13.50 5.55 -1.59
C ASP A 38 -13.92 4.14 -1.15
N HIS A 39 -13.63 3.14 -1.97
CA HIS A 39 -13.87 1.72 -1.69
C HIS A 39 -12.77 1.07 -0.83
N CYS A 40 -11.71 1.80 -0.44
CA CYS A 40 -10.68 1.28 0.45
C CYS A 40 -11.22 1.17 1.89
N PRO A 41 -10.96 0.07 2.61
CA PRO A 41 -11.34 -0.05 4.02
C PRO A 41 -10.73 1.02 4.94
N LEU A 42 -9.63 1.65 4.51
CA LEU A 42 -8.95 2.73 5.24
C LEU A 42 -9.35 4.13 4.75
N TYR A 43 -10.31 4.27 3.82
CA TYR A 43 -10.65 5.55 3.19
C TYR A 43 -10.95 6.66 4.20
N GLU A 44 -11.87 6.40 5.13
CA GLU A 44 -12.25 7.36 6.17
C GLU A 44 -11.15 7.53 7.23
N VAL A 45 -10.44 6.45 7.57
CA VAL A 45 -9.39 6.46 8.59
C VAL A 45 -8.21 7.34 8.18
N ARG A 46 -7.85 7.35 6.90
CA ARG A 46 -6.76 8.21 6.38
C ARG A 46 -7.08 9.70 6.41
N LYS A 47 -8.35 10.08 6.61
CA LYS A 47 -8.76 11.48 6.77
C LYS A 47 -8.66 11.95 8.22
N LEU A 48 -8.55 11.01 9.17
CA LEU A 48 -8.44 11.33 10.58
C LEU A 48 -7.07 11.95 10.91
N PRO A 49 -6.99 12.76 11.98
CA PRO A 49 -5.71 13.19 12.53
C PRO A 49 -4.82 11.98 12.87
N PRO A 50 -3.48 12.10 12.76
CA PRO A 50 -2.58 10.96 12.97
C PRO A 50 -2.78 10.24 14.30
N GLN A 51 -3.04 10.98 15.38
CA GLN A 51 -3.26 10.39 16.70
C GLN A 51 -4.56 9.56 16.74
N GLU A 52 -5.65 10.08 16.18
CA GLU A 52 -6.94 9.38 16.13
C GLU A 52 -6.86 8.13 15.25
N ALA A 53 -6.12 8.19 14.13
CA ALA A 53 -5.89 7.04 13.28
C ALA A 53 -5.09 5.93 14.01
N LEU A 54 -4.08 6.31 14.81
CA LEU A 54 -3.32 5.36 15.63
C LEU A 54 -4.19 4.75 16.73
N ASP A 55 -5.02 5.54 17.39
CA ASP A 55 -5.94 5.06 18.42
C ASP A 55 -7.01 4.11 17.82
N TRP A 56 -7.51 4.43 16.62
CA TRP A 56 -8.38 3.55 15.86
C TRP A 56 -7.71 2.20 15.57
N VAL A 57 -6.46 2.20 15.07
CA VAL A 57 -5.70 0.96 14.86
C VAL A 57 -5.47 0.21 16.17
N ALA A 58 -5.17 0.91 17.27
CA ALA A 58 -5.01 0.27 18.58
C ALA A 58 -6.28 -0.43 19.05
N SER A 59 -7.45 0.13 18.71
CA SER A 59 -8.77 -0.44 19.06
C SER A 59 -9.15 -1.68 18.23
N LEU A 60 -8.55 -1.89 17.07
CA LEU A 60 -8.85 -3.03 16.21
C LEU A 60 -8.46 -4.37 16.84
N SER A 61 -9.26 -5.39 16.57
CA SER A 61 -8.92 -6.77 16.88
C SER A 61 -7.71 -7.25 16.07
N THR A 62 -7.11 -8.36 16.50
CA THR A 62 -6.03 -9.01 15.73
C THR A 62 -6.50 -9.45 14.35
N ASP A 63 -7.74 -9.94 14.24
CA ASP A 63 -8.31 -10.41 12.98
C ASP A 63 -8.56 -9.26 12.00
N ASP A 64 -9.08 -8.13 12.48
CA ASP A 64 -9.26 -6.94 11.63
C ASP A 64 -7.93 -6.41 11.11
N LYS A 65 -6.90 -6.40 11.98
CA LYS A 65 -5.52 -6.04 11.60
C LYS A 65 -4.99 -6.98 10.51
N ALA A 66 -5.21 -8.29 10.67
CA ALA A 66 -4.81 -9.29 9.68
C ALA A 66 -5.55 -9.11 8.34
N PHE A 67 -6.86 -8.87 8.38
CA PHE A 67 -7.68 -8.59 7.22
C PHE A 67 -7.16 -7.37 6.46
N LEU A 68 -6.90 -6.25 7.13
CA LEU A 68 -6.39 -5.03 6.50
C LEU A 68 -5.06 -5.26 5.79
N LEU A 69 -4.15 -6.01 6.42
CA LEU A 69 -2.86 -6.37 5.82
C LEU A 69 -3.05 -7.26 4.59
N GLN A 70 -3.94 -8.25 4.67
CA GLN A 70 -4.18 -9.17 3.57
C GLN A 70 -4.87 -8.50 2.38
N TYR A 71 -5.88 -7.66 2.65
CA TYR A 71 -6.54 -6.85 1.63
C TYR A 71 -5.51 -6.03 0.83
N HIS A 72 -4.64 -5.28 1.52
CA HIS A 72 -3.66 -4.43 0.85
C HIS A 72 -2.54 -5.22 0.15
N ARG A 73 -2.20 -6.43 0.64
CA ARG A 73 -1.34 -7.36 -0.12
C ARG A 73 -1.98 -7.78 -1.43
N CYS A 74 -3.28 -8.09 -1.44
CA CYS A 74 -3.99 -8.42 -2.67
C CYS A 74 -4.00 -7.21 -3.63
N CYS A 75 -4.28 -6.00 -3.14
CA CYS A 75 -4.24 -4.79 -3.96
C CYS A 75 -2.88 -4.61 -4.67
N LEU A 76 -1.78 -4.84 -3.96
CA LEU A 76 -0.43 -4.80 -4.53
C LEU A 76 -0.23 -5.84 -5.64
N VAL A 77 -0.68 -7.08 -5.43
CA VAL A 77 -0.57 -8.14 -6.45
C VAL A 77 -1.36 -7.78 -7.70
N TYR A 78 -2.64 -7.39 -7.56
CA TYR A 78 -3.48 -7.02 -8.69
C TYR A 78 -2.92 -5.83 -9.47
N SER A 79 -2.40 -4.80 -8.79
CA SER A 79 -1.79 -3.65 -9.47
C SER A 79 -0.54 -4.05 -10.26
N LEU A 80 0.32 -4.91 -9.69
CA LEU A 80 1.52 -5.39 -10.37
C LEU A 80 1.17 -6.23 -11.60
N GLU A 81 0.11 -7.03 -11.53
CA GLU A 81 -0.39 -7.81 -12.66
C GLU A 81 -1.00 -6.91 -13.75
N GLU A 82 -1.79 -5.91 -13.37
CA GLU A 82 -2.37 -4.95 -14.31
C GLU A 82 -1.29 -4.12 -15.03
N GLN A 83 -0.23 -3.72 -14.33
CA GLN A 83 0.93 -3.07 -14.95
C GLN A 83 1.71 -3.97 -15.91
N ARG A 84 1.67 -5.30 -15.73
CA ARG A 84 2.30 -6.26 -16.64
C ARG A 84 1.48 -6.45 -17.91
N THR A 85 0.16 -6.52 -17.79
CA THR A 85 -0.74 -6.76 -18.93
C THR A 85 -0.99 -5.49 -19.75
N ASN A 86 -0.97 -4.31 -19.13
CA ASN A 86 -1.10 -3.02 -19.84
C ASN A 86 0.21 -2.51 -20.47
N ARG A 87 1.34 -3.24 -20.36
CA ARG A 87 2.51 -2.96 -21.20
C ARG A 87 2.19 -3.33 -22.64
N VAL A 88 1.67 -2.36 -23.39
CA VAL A 88 1.54 -2.43 -24.84
C VAL A 88 2.90 -2.87 -25.41
N PRO A 89 2.98 -3.96 -26.19
CA PRO A 89 4.19 -4.27 -26.93
C PRO A 89 4.52 -3.04 -27.78
N GLY A 90 5.66 -2.40 -27.50
CA GLY A 90 6.10 -1.24 -28.27
C GLY A 90 6.05 -1.59 -29.77
N PRO A 91 5.65 -0.65 -30.63
CA PRO A 91 5.50 -0.93 -32.06
C PRO A 91 6.78 -1.58 -32.57
N PRO A 92 6.69 -2.65 -33.40
CA PRO A 92 7.87 -3.33 -33.89
C PRO A 92 8.77 -2.28 -34.54
N ARG A 93 10.00 -2.16 -34.03
CA ARG A 93 11.02 -1.28 -34.61
C ARG A 93 11.04 -1.56 -36.10
N ARG A 94 10.51 -0.63 -36.90
CA ARG A 94 10.49 -0.75 -38.36
C ARG A 94 11.91 -1.11 -38.79
N ALA A 95 12.09 -2.35 -39.24
CA ALA A 95 13.33 -2.77 -39.87
C ALA A 95 13.57 -1.74 -40.98
N ARG A 96 14.70 -1.01 -40.88
CA ARG A 96 15.09 -0.02 -41.89
C ARG A 96 15.00 -0.71 -43.25
N ALA A 97 14.06 -0.27 -44.07
CA ALA A 97 13.96 -0.72 -45.45
C ALA A 97 15.30 -0.40 -46.13
N MET A 98 16.11 -1.44 -46.35
CA MET A 98 17.29 -1.34 -47.20
C MET A 98 16.80 -0.94 -48.59
N LYS A 99 17.03 0.33 -48.96
CA LYS A 99 16.88 0.81 -50.33
C LYS A 99 17.80 -0.03 -51.21
N LYS A 100 17.22 -1.03 -51.90
CA LYS A 100 17.90 -1.77 -52.96
C LYS A 100 18.21 -0.76 -54.07
N LYS A 101 19.50 -0.43 -54.24
CA LYS A 101 19.99 0.31 -55.41
C LYS A 101 19.78 -0.57 -56.64
N THR A 102 18.91 -0.14 -57.53
CA THR A 102 18.82 -0.66 -58.90
C THR A 102 20.01 -0.11 -59.72
N PRO A 103 20.76 -0.95 -60.46
CA PRO A 103 21.74 -0.46 -61.41
C PRO A 103 21.07 -0.17 -62.75
N THR A 104 20.92 1.11 -63.09
CA THR A 104 20.55 1.54 -64.44
C THR A 104 21.82 1.52 -65.30
N ARG A 105 22.03 0.44 -66.06
CA ARG A 105 23.04 0.39 -67.12
C ARG A 105 22.42 0.96 -68.39
N SER A 106 22.61 2.26 -68.59
CA SER A 106 22.32 2.97 -69.83
C SER A 106 23.34 2.52 -70.88
N GLY A 107 22.85 2.01 -72.01
CA GLY A 107 23.66 1.79 -73.20
C GLY A 107 23.82 3.09 -73.98
N TYR A 108 25.01 3.28 -74.54
CA TYR A 108 25.29 3.81 -75.88
C TYR A 108 26.59 3.17 -76.35
#